data_AF-A0A165RQK7-F1
#
_entry.id   AF-A0A165RQK7-F1
#
_cell.length_a   1.000
_cell.length_b   1.000
_cell.length_c   1.000
_cell.angle_alpha   90.00
_cell.angle_beta   90.00
_cell.angle_gamma   90.00
#
_symmetry.space_group_name_H-M   'P 1'
#
loop_
_entity.id
_entity.type
_entity.pdbx_description
1 polymer ?
#
loop_
_entity_poly.entity_id
_entity_poly.type
_entity_poly.pdbx_seq_one_letter_code
_entity_poly.pdbx_strand_id
1 'polypeptide(L)'
;MRQWFLTCLIGSLMCWADDAQAQSHCITDPENWSAVALKRSLSTPLGLPPVPHPHDNPPSVAKIELGRKLFFDRRLSINRTMSCAMCHVPEQGFTNWELSTAIGVEGRSLKRNSPSILNVGHLNVLFHDGRDHALETQFIGPLTALNEMANPSAGHVVALLRELADYAQMFEDAFEAQASLDRIGMALGAYQRSVLAGNSPFDQWYFGGDDTAVSADVKRGFQVFTGKAGCSACHLIKDDYALFTDELFHDTGYGQMLEEKRQNPPTNIPVQVAPGVVHQMEFSKIRSVSAEREADLGRYEVTEDPVDRWRFRTPSLRNLTVTPPYMHDGHLSTISQVIEFYDQGGSQLSGQDPRIRPLGLTGVEKQDLEAFLQSLTSPDLDCLISEARVLPPDNH
;
A
#
# COMPACT_ATOMS: atom_id res chain seq x y z
N MET A 1 44.11 45.15 -47.32
CA MET A 1 45.43 45.10 -46.65
C MET A 1 45.26 44.24 -45.39
N ARG A 2 45.94 43.09 -45.35
CA ARG A 2 46.18 42.14 -44.22
C ARG A 2 45.02 41.32 -43.63
N GLN A 3 44.97 40.05 -44.07
CA GLN A 3 44.71 38.84 -43.28
C GLN A 3 45.66 38.72 -42.08
N TRP A 4 45.28 38.03 -41.00
CA TRP A 4 46.03 36.94 -40.33
C TRP A 4 45.09 36.07 -39.46
N PHE A 5 45.30 34.76 -39.51
CA PHE A 5 44.65 33.64 -38.79
C PHE A 5 45.09 33.55 -37.31
N LEU A 6 44.29 32.94 -36.40
CA LEU A 6 44.57 31.66 -35.70
C LEU A 6 43.57 31.33 -34.55
N THR A 7 42.95 30.15 -34.66
CA THR A 7 42.62 29.08 -33.66
C THR A 7 42.00 29.31 -32.27
N CYS A 8 40.93 28.51 -32.04
CA CYS A 8 40.31 28.02 -30.79
C CYS A 8 41.26 27.58 -29.66
N LEU A 9 40.81 27.75 -28.40
CA LEU A 9 40.65 26.67 -27.40
C LEU A 9 40.18 27.20 -26.03
N ILE A 10 39.03 26.70 -25.58
CA ILE A 10 38.63 26.25 -24.22
C ILE A 10 37.14 26.56 -24.02
N GLY A 11 36.34 25.49 -24.16
CA GLY A 11 34.91 25.49 -23.95
C GLY A 11 34.57 25.66 -22.48
N SER A 12 33.62 26.54 -22.25
CA SER A 12 33.04 26.86 -20.96
C SER A 12 31.53 26.81 -21.10
N LEU A 13 30.94 26.04 -20.19
CA LEU A 13 29.57 26.13 -19.69
C LEU A 13 28.41 25.55 -20.54
N MET A 14 27.54 24.87 -19.76
CA MET A 14 26.12 24.58 -20.00
C MET A 14 25.77 23.36 -20.85
N CYS A 15 25.79 22.20 -20.19
CA CYS A 15 24.74 21.20 -20.36
C CYS A 15 23.93 21.17 -19.06
N TRP A 16 22.86 21.96 -18.99
CA TRP A 16 21.72 21.61 -18.14
C TRP A 16 20.78 20.85 -19.06
N ALA A 17 20.59 19.56 -18.76
CA ALA A 17 19.45 18.84 -19.27
C ALA A 17 18.24 19.48 -18.59
N ASP A 18 17.39 20.13 -19.39
CA ASP A 18 16.07 20.55 -18.95
C ASP A 18 15.29 19.29 -18.60
N ASP A 19 15.14 19.05 -17.30
CA ASP A 19 14.03 18.29 -16.75
C ASP A 19 12.76 18.90 -17.32
N ALA A 20 12.17 18.22 -18.30
CA ALA A 20 10.83 18.49 -18.75
C ALA A 20 9.90 18.21 -17.56
N GLN A 21 9.66 19.25 -16.77
CA GLN A 21 8.60 19.32 -15.79
C GLN A 21 7.30 18.88 -16.47
N ALA A 22 6.85 17.67 -16.17
CA ALA A 22 5.43 17.37 -16.20
C ALA A 22 4.77 18.42 -15.30
N GLN A 23 4.14 19.42 -15.92
CA GLN A 23 3.40 20.45 -15.20
C GLN A 23 2.33 19.74 -14.36
N SER A 24 2.52 19.73 -13.04
CA SER A 24 1.62 19.10 -12.10
C SER A 24 0.22 19.70 -12.25
N HIS A 25 -0.74 18.90 -12.70
CA HIS A 25 -2.18 19.22 -12.68
C HIS A 25 -2.76 19.39 -11.26
N CYS A 26 -1.93 19.19 -10.23
CA CYS A 26 -2.30 19.34 -8.84
C CYS A 26 -2.28 20.82 -8.45
N ILE A 27 -3.46 21.39 -8.16
CA ILE A 27 -3.55 22.69 -7.51
C ILE A 27 -3.13 22.48 -6.06
N THR A 28 -1.88 22.80 -5.75
CA THR A 28 -1.35 22.79 -4.39
C THR A 28 -1.68 24.12 -3.74
N ASP A 29 -2.91 24.26 -3.26
CA ASP A 29 -3.27 25.33 -2.36
C ASP A 29 -3.21 24.79 -0.92
N PRO A 30 -2.16 25.11 -0.14
CA PRO A 30 -2.02 24.70 1.25
C PRO A 30 -3.22 25.10 2.12
N GLU A 31 -3.94 26.16 1.75
CA GLU A 31 -5.10 26.64 2.50
C GLU A 31 -6.38 25.88 2.18
N ASN A 32 -6.41 25.10 1.09
CA ASN A 32 -7.64 24.50 0.56
C ASN A 32 -7.57 22.97 0.34
N TRP A 33 -6.44 22.33 0.65
CA TRP A 33 -6.23 20.89 0.42
C TRP A 33 -7.34 20.01 1.05
N SER A 34 -7.83 20.38 2.23
CA SER A 34 -8.82 19.60 2.99
C SER A 34 -10.22 19.66 2.37
N ALA A 35 -10.58 20.80 1.74
CA ALA A 35 -11.79 20.89 0.94
C ALA A 35 -11.67 20.11 -0.37
N VAL A 36 -10.47 20.07 -0.99
CA VAL A 36 -10.20 19.20 -2.15
C VAL A 36 -10.33 17.73 -1.76
N ALA A 37 -9.76 17.33 -0.63
CA ALA A 37 -9.87 15.97 -0.08
C ALA A 37 -11.32 15.59 0.24
N LEU A 38 -12.11 16.50 0.82
CA LEU A 38 -13.55 16.31 1.04
C LEU A 38 -14.31 16.15 -0.29
N LYS A 39 -14.05 17.02 -1.26
CA LYS A 39 -14.68 16.92 -2.58
C LYS A 39 -14.33 15.59 -3.24
N ARG A 40 -13.09 15.13 -3.12
CA ARG A 40 -12.64 13.83 -3.64
C ARG A 40 -13.37 12.67 -2.97
N SER A 41 -13.50 12.68 -1.64
CA SER A 41 -14.19 11.62 -0.88
C SER A 41 -15.71 11.54 -1.14
N LEU A 42 -16.30 12.63 -1.62
CA LEU A 42 -17.71 12.71 -2.05
C LEU A 42 -17.90 12.49 -3.55
N SER A 43 -16.82 12.45 -4.32
CA SER A 43 -16.84 12.19 -5.76
C SER A 43 -16.63 10.71 -6.07
N THR A 44 -16.88 10.32 -7.31
CA THR A 44 -16.63 8.97 -7.80
C THR A 44 -15.61 9.06 -8.93
N PRO A 45 -14.29 8.92 -8.62
CA PRO A 45 -13.27 8.86 -9.65
C PRO A 45 -13.55 7.72 -10.63
N LEU A 46 -13.25 7.93 -11.92
CA LEU A 46 -13.51 6.92 -12.95
C LEU A 46 -12.87 5.56 -12.58
N GLY A 47 -13.64 4.48 -12.69
CA GLY A 47 -13.22 3.11 -12.36
C GLY A 47 -13.27 2.74 -10.89
N LEU A 48 -13.59 3.67 -9.99
CA LEU A 48 -13.91 3.40 -8.59
C LEU A 48 -15.42 3.53 -8.35
N PRO A 49 -16.00 2.75 -7.42
CA PRO A 49 -17.37 2.99 -6.98
C PRO A 49 -17.42 4.22 -6.05
N PRO A 50 -18.61 4.74 -5.71
CA PRO A 50 -18.75 5.70 -4.63
C PRO A 50 -18.20 5.13 -3.31
N VAL A 51 -17.40 5.92 -2.58
CA VAL A 51 -16.89 5.51 -1.28
C VAL A 51 -18.03 5.44 -0.26
N PRO A 52 -18.18 4.33 0.50
CA PRO A 52 -19.16 4.25 1.57
C PRO A 52 -18.72 5.10 2.77
N HIS A 53 -19.62 5.95 3.24
CA HIS A 53 -19.47 6.72 4.49
C HIS A 53 -20.48 6.22 5.54
N PRO A 54 -20.04 5.88 6.76
CA PRO A 54 -20.96 5.51 7.83
C PRO A 54 -21.93 6.65 8.14
N HIS A 55 -23.19 6.32 8.44
CA HIS A 55 -24.22 7.32 8.72
C HIS A 55 -23.88 8.20 9.93
N ASP A 56 -23.22 7.63 10.94
CA ASP A 56 -22.73 8.30 12.14
C ASP A 56 -21.37 8.99 11.94
N ASN A 57 -20.70 8.79 10.80
CA ASN A 57 -19.45 9.43 10.45
C ASN A 57 -19.44 10.04 9.05
N PRO A 58 -20.32 11.02 8.76
CA PRO A 58 -20.24 11.76 7.50
C PRO A 58 -18.91 12.54 7.42
N PRO A 59 -18.30 12.65 6.23
CA PRO A 59 -17.03 13.35 6.06
C PRO A 59 -17.22 14.86 6.19
N SER A 60 -16.24 15.54 6.79
CA SER A 60 -16.15 16.99 6.86
C SER A 60 -14.71 17.43 6.74
N VAL A 61 -14.48 18.71 6.40
CA VAL A 61 -13.14 19.30 6.36
C VAL A 61 -12.42 19.09 7.69
N ALA A 62 -13.06 19.46 8.81
CA ALA A 62 -12.47 19.35 10.14
C ALA A 62 -12.09 17.91 10.53
N LYS A 63 -12.93 16.91 10.18
CA LYS A 63 -12.62 15.49 10.44
C LYS A 63 -11.43 15.00 9.62
N ILE A 64 -11.35 15.38 8.34
CA ILE A 64 -10.25 15.00 7.45
C ILE A 64 -8.94 15.65 7.92
N GLU A 65 -8.97 16.92 8.33
CA GLU A 65 -7.80 17.63 8.87
C GLU A 65 -7.30 16.99 10.16
N LEU A 66 -8.20 16.71 11.11
CA LEU A 66 -7.87 16.02 12.35
C LEU A 66 -7.32 14.61 12.07
N GLY A 67 -7.97 13.86 11.19
CA GLY A 67 -7.52 12.53 10.79
C GLY A 67 -6.12 12.54 10.17
N ARG A 68 -5.84 13.52 9.30
CA ARG A 68 -4.51 13.69 8.73
C ARG A 68 -3.50 14.00 9.83
N LYS A 69 -3.78 14.96 10.72
CA LYS A 69 -2.87 15.29 11.82
C LYS A 69 -2.53 14.03 12.65
N LEU A 70 -3.54 13.27 13.06
CA LEU A 70 -3.36 12.02 13.79
C LEU A 70 -2.49 11.00 13.01
N PHE A 71 -2.70 10.87 11.71
CA PHE A 71 -1.98 9.92 10.85
C PHE A 71 -0.47 10.20 10.77
N PHE A 72 -0.07 11.48 10.79
CA PHE A 72 1.34 11.90 10.71
C PHE A 72 2.01 12.15 12.06
N ASP A 73 1.25 12.25 13.15
CA ASP A 73 1.77 12.66 14.46
C ASP A 73 2.51 11.53 15.20
N ARG A 74 3.83 11.72 15.38
CA ARG A 74 4.69 10.74 16.03
C ARG A 74 4.47 10.68 17.54
N ARG A 75 3.93 11.75 18.15
CA ARG A 75 3.66 11.84 19.60
C ARG A 75 2.69 10.76 20.08
N LEU A 76 1.94 10.15 19.16
CA LEU A 76 0.95 9.11 19.46
C LEU A 76 1.55 7.71 19.68
N SER A 77 2.85 7.52 19.47
CA SER A 77 3.57 6.31 19.84
C SER A 77 4.21 6.43 21.22
N ILE A 78 4.46 5.29 21.88
CA ILE A 78 4.93 5.25 23.28
C ILE A 78 6.20 6.07 23.56
N ASN A 79 7.13 6.12 22.60
CA ASN A 79 8.39 6.85 22.69
C ASN A 79 8.44 8.08 21.77
N ARG A 80 7.30 8.46 21.19
CA ARG A 80 7.13 9.61 20.31
C ARG A 80 7.97 9.55 19.01
N THR A 81 8.29 8.35 18.53
CA THR A 81 9.11 8.17 17.31
C THR A 81 8.38 7.58 16.11
N MET A 82 7.17 7.05 16.27
CA MET A 82 6.40 6.38 15.22
C MET A 82 5.04 7.05 14.97
N SER A 83 4.63 7.10 13.70
CA SER A 83 3.27 7.46 13.26
C SER A 83 2.81 6.52 12.14
N CYS A 84 1.53 6.56 11.77
CA CYS A 84 0.99 5.72 10.69
C CYS A 84 1.74 5.96 9.37
N ALA A 85 2.09 7.21 9.09
CA ALA A 85 2.81 7.63 7.89
C ALA A 85 4.24 7.07 7.76
N MET A 86 4.81 6.43 8.79
CA MET A 86 6.13 5.77 8.70
C MET A 86 6.05 4.35 8.12
N CYS A 87 4.89 3.72 8.22
CA CYS A 87 4.61 2.42 7.60
C CYS A 87 3.77 2.57 6.31
N HIS A 88 3.04 3.67 6.19
CA HIS A 88 2.20 4.03 5.06
C HIS A 88 2.69 5.35 4.44
N VAL A 89 3.89 5.33 3.87
CA VAL A 89 4.61 6.50 3.39
C VAL A 89 3.97 6.99 2.08
N PRO A 90 3.45 8.24 2.02
CA PRO A 90 2.75 8.75 0.84
C PRO A 90 3.53 8.58 -0.47
N GLU A 91 4.83 8.92 -0.45
CA GLU A 91 5.76 8.83 -1.59
C GLU A 91 5.98 7.41 -2.10
N GLN A 92 5.65 6.42 -1.29
CA GLN A 92 5.84 5.00 -1.57
C GLN A 92 4.47 4.36 -1.75
N GLY A 93 3.53 5.04 -2.42
CA GLY A 93 2.17 4.54 -2.62
C GLY A 93 1.40 4.27 -1.33
N PHE A 94 1.70 5.02 -0.26
CA PHE A 94 1.17 4.80 1.09
C PHE A 94 1.47 3.39 1.65
N THR A 95 2.60 2.80 1.28
CA THR A 95 3.22 1.61 1.90
C THR A 95 4.64 1.93 2.37
N ASN A 96 5.48 0.91 2.62
CA ASN A 96 6.91 1.03 2.84
C ASN A 96 7.63 0.02 1.94
N TRP A 97 8.28 0.51 0.87
CA TRP A 97 8.97 -0.33 -0.12
C TRP A 97 10.48 -0.53 0.16
N GLU A 98 11.04 0.15 1.17
CA GLU A 98 12.47 0.01 1.51
C GLU A 98 12.75 -1.32 2.23
N LEU A 99 11.70 -1.93 2.78
CA LEU A 99 11.75 -3.13 3.58
C LEU A 99 10.64 -4.10 3.14
N SER A 100 10.89 -5.41 3.27
CA SER A 100 9.85 -6.42 3.01
C SER A 100 8.69 -6.33 4.00
N THR A 101 9.03 -6.07 5.26
CA THR A 101 8.09 -5.92 6.38
C THR A 101 8.42 -4.65 7.15
N ALA A 102 7.40 -4.00 7.70
CA ALA A 102 7.61 -2.77 8.46
C ALA A 102 8.43 -3.01 9.74
N ILE A 103 9.04 -1.94 10.23
CA ILE A 103 9.77 -1.90 11.50
C ILE A 103 9.03 -0.93 12.42
N GLY A 104 8.62 -1.41 13.59
CA GLY A 104 7.99 -0.57 14.60
C GLY A 104 8.98 -0.01 15.63
N VAL A 105 8.43 0.35 16.80
CA VAL A 105 9.18 0.87 17.94
C VAL A 105 10.39 -0.03 18.29
N GLU A 106 11.53 0.60 18.59
CA GLU A 106 12.79 -0.07 18.98
C GLU A 106 13.39 -1.02 17.93
N GLY A 107 13.01 -0.88 16.64
CA GLY A 107 13.58 -1.71 15.59
C GLY A 107 12.93 -3.09 15.47
N ARG A 108 11.76 -3.30 16.09
CA ARG A 108 11.04 -4.57 16.05
C ARG A 108 10.40 -4.79 14.68
N SER A 109 10.84 -5.83 13.98
CA SER A 109 10.26 -6.21 12.68
C SER A 109 8.86 -6.79 12.85
N LEU A 110 7.97 -6.45 11.92
CA LEU A 110 6.69 -7.11 11.76
C LEU A 110 6.84 -8.38 10.92
N LYS A 111 5.87 -9.29 10.99
CA LYS A 111 5.83 -10.50 10.15
C LYS A 111 5.21 -10.28 8.76
N ARG A 112 4.52 -9.17 8.55
CA ARG A 112 3.77 -8.86 7.32
C ARG A 112 4.21 -7.54 6.69
N ASN A 113 4.07 -7.47 5.37
CA ASN A 113 4.19 -6.26 4.57
C ASN A 113 3.01 -5.31 4.85
N SER A 114 3.31 -4.01 4.90
CA SER A 114 2.29 -2.96 5.10
C SER A 114 1.45 -2.79 3.84
N PRO A 115 0.14 -3.10 3.85
CA PRO A 115 -0.71 -2.82 2.70
C PRO A 115 -0.83 -1.31 2.46
N SER A 116 -1.00 -0.89 1.21
CA SER A 116 -1.32 0.50 0.89
C SER A 116 -2.66 0.94 1.49
N ILE A 117 -2.76 2.21 1.89
CA ILE A 117 -4.06 2.83 2.24
C ILE A 117 -4.75 3.52 1.04
N LEU A 118 -4.14 3.53 -0.15
CA LEU A 118 -4.78 4.02 -1.36
C LEU A 118 -6.09 3.25 -1.61
N ASN A 119 -7.20 3.97 -1.77
CA ASN A 119 -8.53 3.40 -2.00
C ASN A 119 -9.06 2.50 -0.86
N VAL A 120 -8.44 2.50 0.32
CA VAL A 120 -8.84 1.62 1.45
C VAL A 120 -10.26 1.87 1.93
N GLY A 121 -10.80 3.07 1.66
CA GLY A 121 -12.19 3.45 1.94
C GLY A 121 -13.25 2.54 1.30
N HIS A 122 -12.90 1.74 0.29
CA HIS A 122 -13.82 0.80 -0.36
C HIS A 122 -13.80 -0.61 0.24
N LEU A 123 -12.89 -0.91 1.16
CA LEU A 123 -12.76 -2.24 1.74
C LEU A 123 -13.68 -2.41 2.95
N ASN A 124 -14.32 -3.57 3.02
CA ASN A 124 -15.15 -4.02 4.15
C ASN A 124 -14.38 -4.95 5.10
N VAL A 125 -13.25 -5.48 4.64
CA VAL A 125 -12.40 -6.37 5.41
C VAL A 125 -10.95 -5.89 5.33
N LEU A 126 -10.38 -5.57 6.49
CA LEU A 126 -9.09 -4.92 6.64
C LEU A 126 -8.03 -5.90 7.15
N PHE A 127 -6.76 -5.53 6.97
CA PHE A 127 -5.59 -6.40 7.16
C PHE A 127 -5.54 -7.58 6.17
N HIS A 128 -4.40 -8.28 6.16
CA HIS A 128 -4.20 -9.48 5.32
C HIS A 128 -5.00 -10.69 5.83
N ASP A 129 -5.31 -10.75 7.13
CA ASP A 129 -6.06 -11.83 7.79
C ASP A 129 -7.53 -11.50 8.02
N GLY A 130 -7.97 -10.27 7.73
CA GLY A 130 -9.37 -9.87 7.88
C GLY A 130 -9.85 -9.70 9.31
N ARG A 131 -8.94 -9.41 10.26
CA ARG A 131 -9.29 -9.28 11.68
C ARG A 131 -10.11 -8.03 12.04
N ASP A 132 -10.29 -7.11 11.10
CA ASP A 132 -11.04 -5.88 11.31
C ASP A 132 -11.92 -5.57 10.11
N HIS A 133 -13.02 -4.86 10.37
CA HIS A 133 -14.11 -4.62 9.43
C HIS A 133 -14.47 -3.14 9.27
N ALA A 134 -13.81 -2.25 10.02
CA ALA A 134 -14.06 -0.81 9.92
C ALA A 134 -12.77 -0.01 10.09
N LEU A 135 -12.64 1.05 9.28
CA LEU A 135 -11.53 2.00 9.41
C LEU A 135 -11.57 2.70 10.78
N GLU A 136 -12.77 2.88 11.31
CA GLU A 136 -13.04 3.46 12.63
C GLU A 136 -12.47 2.64 13.80
N THR A 137 -12.14 1.35 13.62
CA THR A 137 -11.62 0.48 14.67
C THR A 137 -10.20 -0.04 14.40
N GLN A 138 -9.83 -0.15 13.12
CA GLN A 138 -8.56 -0.72 12.66
C GLN A 138 -7.32 -0.14 13.35
N PHE A 139 -7.31 1.15 13.65
CA PHE A 139 -6.16 1.86 14.23
C PHE A 139 -5.77 1.35 15.62
N ILE A 140 -6.69 0.72 16.37
CA ILE A 140 -6.45 0.26 17.75
C ILE A 140 -5.34 -0.80 17.78
N GLY A 141 -5.30 -1.68 16.78
CA GLY A 141 -4.29 -2.72 16.64
C GLY A 141 -2.88 -2.13 16.59
N PRO A 142 -2.53 -1.35 15.54
CA PRO A 142 -1.25 -0.68 15.41
C PRO A 142 -0.88 0.21 16.60
N LEU A 143 -1.87 0.88 17.19
CA LEU A 143 -1.66 1.79 18.31
C LEU A 143 -1.12 1.06 19.55
N THR A 144 -1.54 -0.19 19.77
CA THR A 144 -1.24 -0.98 20.99
C THR A 144 -0.29 -2.15 20.76
N ALA A 145 -0.09 -2.58 19.51
CA ALA A 145 0.82 -3.66 19.18
C ALA A 145 2.27 -3.31 19.58
N LEU A 146 2.92 -4.22 20.33
CA LEU A 146 4.25 -4.02 20.91
C LEU A 146 5.37 -3.88 19.89
N ASN A 147 5.14 -4.37 18.67
CA ASN A 147 6.04 -4.27 17.53
C ASN A 147 5.60 -3.19 16.54
N GLU A 148 4.63 -2.35 16.88
CA GLU A 148 4.17 -1.20 16.08
C GLU A 148 4.34 0.10 16.88
N MET A 149 3.27 0.73 17.38
CA MET A 149 3.33 1.99 18.15
C MET A 149 3.42 1.77 19.67
N ALA A 150 3.17 0.54 20.15
CA ALA A 150 3.47 0.03 21.48
C ALA A 150 2.90 0.83 22.67
N ASN A 151 1.76 1.53 22.50
CA ASN A 151 1.11 2.18 23.63
C ASN A 151 0.54 1.14 24.61
N PRO A 152 0.57 1.39 25.93
CA PRO A 152 0.07 0.46 26.93
C PRO A 152 -1.46 0.25 26.83
N SER A 153 -2.19 1.22 26.28
CA SER A 153 -3.60 1.11 25.94
C SER A 153 -4.01 2.24 24.99
N ALA A 154 -5.11 2.08 24.28
CA ALA A 154 -5.69 3.19 23.52
C ALA A 154 -6.19 4.33 24.43
N GLY A 155 -6.59 4.02 25.67
CA GLY A 155 -6.95 5.02 26.68
C GLY A 155 -5.80 5.94 27.09
N HIS A 156 -4.56 5.44 27.06
CA HIS A 156 -3.37 6.27 27.28
C HIS A 156 -3.24 7.37 26.22
N VAL A 157 -3.50 7.02 24.96
CA VAL A 157 -3.44 7.95 23.83
C VAL A 157 -4.60 8.95 23.88
N VAL A 158 -5.80 8.51 24.27
CA VAL A 158 -6.93 9.42 24.51
C VAL A 158 -6.58 10.45 25.60
N ALA A 159 -5.97 10.02 26.71
CA ALA A 159 -5.55 10.93 27.78
C ALA A 159 -4.51 11.95 27.27
N LEU A 160 -3.49 11.49 26.53
CA LEU A 160 -2.50 12.37 25.91
C LEU A 160 -3.15 13.41 24.99
N LEU A 161 -4.05 13.01 24.09
CA LEU A 161 -4.73 13.93 23.17
C LEU A 161 -5.56 14.99 23.88
N ARG A 162 -6.12 14.70 25.06
CA ARG A 162 -6.85 15.67 25.89
C ARG A 162 -5.94 16.70 26.56
N GLU A 163 -4.66 16.39 26.74
CA GLU A 163 -3.66 17.30 27.32
C GLU A 163 -3.00 18.20 26.26
N LEU A 164 -3.02 17.78 24.99
CA LEU A 164 -2.45 18.53 23.87
C LEU A 164 -3.39 19.64 23.41
N ALA A 165 -3.03 20.90 23.69
CA ALA A 165 -3.86 22.06 23.39
C ALA A 165 -4.17 22.22 21.89
N ASP A 166 -3.26 21.81 21.01
CA ASP A 166 -3.45 21.83 19.55
C ASP A 166 -4.54 20.84 19.10
N TYR A 167 -4.75 19.73 19.80
CA TYR A 167 -5.83 18.78 19.51
C TYR A 167 -7.17 19.20 20.09
N ALA A 168 -7.20 19.88 21.24
CA ALA A 168 -8.45 20.27 21.89
C ALA A 168 -9.38 21.04 20.94
N GLN A 169 -8.84 22.03 20.23
CA GLN A 169 -9.61 22.80 19.25
C GLN A 169 -10.05 21.95 18.05
N MET A 170 -9.17 21.11 17.51
CA MET A 170 -9.51 20.29 16.33
C MET A 170 -10.60 19.25 16.62
N PHE A 171 -10.63 18.70 17.83
CA PHE A 171 -11.71 17.80 18.26
C PHE A 171 -13.03 18.56 18.47
N GLU A 172 -12.99 19.77 19.01
CA GLU A 172 -14.16 20.65 19.11
C GLU A 172 -14.71 21.00 17.72
N ASP A 173 -13.84 21.40 16.78
CA ASP A 173 -14.25 21.76 15.42
C ASP A 173 -14.83 20.57 14.64
N ALA A 174 -14.32 19.36 14.87
CA ALA A 174 -14.73 18.16 14.15
C ALA A 174 -15.97 17.47 14.75
N PHE A 175 -16.18 17.59 16.07
CA PHE A 175 -17.15 16.77 16.80
C PHE A 175 -17.91 17.49 17.94
N GLU A 176 -17.64 18.77 18.20
CA GLU A 176 -18.20 19.54 19.33
C GLU A 176 -17.96 18.83 20.68
N ALA A 177 -16.83 18.10 20.78
CA ALA A 177 -16.49 17.27 21.92
C ALA A 177 -14.98 16.97 21.97
N GLN A 178 -14.44 16.80 23.18
CA GLN A 178 -13.05 16.40 23.41
C GLN A 178 -12.70 15.04 22.80
N ALA A 179 -11.40 14.73 22.68
CA ALA A 179 -10.92 13.42 22.21
C ALA A 179 -11.55 12.23 22.96
N SER A 180 -11.92 11.19 22.20
CA SER A 180 -12.32 9.87 22.67
C SER A 180 -11.89 8.81 21.66
N LEU A 181 -11.97 7.53 22.03
CA LEU A 181 -11.55 6.44 21.16
C LEU A 181 -12.32 6.40 19.84
N ASP A 182 -13.65 6.54 19.89
CA ASP A 182 -14.54 6.58 18.74
C ASP A 182 -14.21 7.77 17.82
N ARG A 183 -13.98 8.97 18.37
CA ARG A 183 -13.70 10.17 17.57
C ARG A 183 -12.33 10.13 16.89
N ILE A 184 -11.33 9.51 17.53
CA ILE A 184 -10.04 9.23 16.89
C ILE A 184 -10.23 8.34 15.67
N GLY A 185 -10.97 7.24 15.83
CA GLY A 185 -11.29 6.32 14.74
C GLY A 185 -12.08 6.99 13.62
N MET A 186 -13.09 7.77 13.96
CA MET A 186 -13.90 8.52 12.99
C MET A 186 -13.07 9.52 12.18
N ALA A 187 -12.15 10.25 12.82
CA ALA A 187 -11.27 11.19 12.14
C ALA A 187 -10.28 10.47 11.20
N LEU A 188 -9.60 9.42 11.68
CA LEU A 188 -8.71 8.60 10.86
C LEU A 188 -9.43 7.98 9.67
N GLY A 189 -10.62 7.40 9.90
CA GLY A 189 -11.45 6.83 8.84
C GLY A 189 -11.92 7.85 7.81
N ALA A 190 -12.22 9.09 8.22
CA ALA A 190 -12.55 10.18 7.29
C ALA A 190 -11.34 10.56 6.41
N TYR A 191 -10.14 10.66 6.99
CA TYR A 191 -8.92 10.91 6.24
C TYR A 191 -8.62 9.76 5.27
N GLN A 192 -8.64 8.51 5.72
CA GLN A 192 -8.37 7.34 4.88
C GLN A 192 -9.36 7.22 3.70
N ARG A 193 -10.64 7.53 3.90
CA ARG A 193 -11.66 7.61 2.82
C ARG A 193 -11.43 8.76 1.84
N SER A 194 -10.60 9.74 2.18
CA SER A 194 -10.20 10.82 1.27
C SER A 194 -8.99 10.48 0.40
N VAL A 195 -8.28 9.38 0.69
CA VAL A 195 -7.08 8.95 -0.06
C VAL A 195 -7.50 8.03 -1.22
N LEU A 196 -8.03 8.64 -2.28
CA LEU A 196 -8.57 7.95 -3.46
C LEU A 196 -7.74 8.22 -4.72
N ALA A 197 -7.43 7.15 -5.45
CA ALA A 197 -6.65 7.13 -6.67
C ALA A 197 -7.33 6.23 -7.71
N GLY A 198 -8.15 6.83 -8.58
CA GLY A 198 -8.82 6.18 -9.71
C GLY A 198 -8.32 6.73 -11.04
N ASN A 199 -9.15 6.71 -12.08
CA ASN A 199 -8.84 7.32 -13.38
C ASN A 199 -7.52 6.84 -14.02
N SER A 200 -7.13 5.59 -13.75
CA SER A 200 -5.97 4.97 -14.37
C SER A 200 -6.15 4.85 -15.89
N PRO A 201 -5.08 4.66 -16.68
CA PRO A 201 -5.20 4.36 -18.11
C PRO A 201 -6.20 3.24 -18.42
N PHE A 202 -6.21 2.18 -17.61
CA PHE A 202 -7.23 1.13 -17.72
C PHE A 202 -8.65 1.65 -17.52
N ASP A 203 -8.88 2.51 -16.53
CA ASP A 203 -10.21 3.05 -16.24
C ASP A 203 -10.71 3.93 -17.40
N GLN A 204 -9.83 4.77 -17.96
CA GLN A 204 -10.12 5.61 -19.12
C GLN A 204 -10.48 4.78 -20.35
N TRP A 205 -9.75 3.68 -20.59
CA TRP A 205 -10.05 2.77 -21.69
C TRP A 205 -11.33 1.97 -21.49
N TYR A 206 -11.43 1.25 -20.37
CA TYR A 206 -12.45 0.23 -20.15
C TYR A 206 -13.79 0.82 -19.70
N PHE A 207 -13.78 1.78 -18.77
CA PHE A 207 -15.00 2.43 -18.27
C PHE A 207 -15.28 3.77 -18.96
N GLY A 208 -14.23 4.50 -19.35
CA GLY A 208 -14.35 5.79 -20.06
C GLY A 208 -14.57 5.68 -21.57
N GLY A 209 -14.25 4.53 -22.17
CA GLY A 209 -14.39 4.30 -23.61
C GLY A 209 -13.31 4.97 -24.47
N ASP A 210 -12.21 5.46 -23.88
CA ASP A 210 -11.08 6.02 -24.63
C ASP A 210 -10.16 4.92 -25.15
N ASP A 211 -10.35 4.52 -26.41
CA ASP A 211 -9.55 3.45 -27.03
C ASP A 211 -8.04 3.78 -27.16
N THR A 212 -7.67 5.05 -26.98
CA THR A 212 -6.30 5.55 -27.06
C THR A 212 -5.59 5.61 -25.70
N ALA A 213 -6.33 5.44 -24.60
CA ALA A 213 -5.76 5.50 -23.24
C ALA A 213 -4.78 4.36 -22.94
N VAL A 214 -4.85 3.24 -23.67
CA VAL A 214 -3.94 2.10 -23.50
C VAL A 214 -3.45 1.56 -24.84
N SER A 215 -2.24 1.02 -24.83
CA SER A 215 -1.61 0.34 -25.97
C SER A 215 -2.18 -1.06 -26.21
N ALA A 216 -1.85 -1.66 -27.36
CA ALA A 216 -2.41 -2.96 -27.77
C ALA A 216 -1.95 -4.14 -26.90
N ASP A 217 -0.77 -4.06 -26.30
CA ASP A 217 -0.26 -5.03 -25.31
C ASP A 217 -1.10 -5.03 -24.02
N VAL A 218 -1.50 -3.87 -23.50
CA VAL A 218 -2.42 -3.77 -22.35
C VAL A 218 -3.74 -4.49 -22.65
N LYS A 219 -4.31 -4.29 -23.86
CA LYS A 219 -5.56 -4.96 -24.27
C LYS A 219 -5.39 -6.49 -24.35
N ARG A 220 -4.24 -6.98 -24.84
CA ARG A 220 -3.92 -8.43 -24.83
C ARG A 220 -3.70 -8.94 -23.40
N GLY A 221 -3.02 -8.17 -22.56
CA GLY A 221 -2.80 -8.48 -21.14
C GLY A 221 -4.10 -8.64 -20.37
N PHE A 222 -5.06 -7.75 -20.63
CA PHE A 222 -6.41 -7.85 -20.08
C PHE A 222 -7.13 -9.15 -20.52
N GLN A 223 -6.97 -9.57 -21.78
CA GLN A 223 -7.50 -10.85 -22.26
C GLN A 223 -6.82 -12.05 -21.59
N VAL A 224 -5.51 -11.98 -21.33
CA VAL A 224 -4.80 -13.00 -20.55
C VAL A 224 -5.34 -13.05 -19.12
N PHE A 225 -5.47 -11.90 -18.46
CA PHE A 225 -5.94 -11.74 -17.09
C PHE A 225 -7.36 -12.31 -16.87
N THR A 226 -8.28 -12.01 -17.79
CA THR A 226 -9.68 -12.46 -17.73
C THR A 226 -9.90 -13.86 -18.29
N GLY A 227 -9.07 -14.26 -19.26
CA GLY A 227 -9.16 -15.55 -19.95
C GLY A 227 -8.18 -16.58 -19.41
N LYS A 228 -7.07 -16.79 -20.15
CA LYS A 228 -6.14 -17.92 -19.93
C LYS A 228 -5.58 -17.99 -18.51
N ALA A 229 -5.19 -16.87 -17.93
CA ALA A 229 -4.62 -16.82 -16.58
C ALA A 229 -5.70 -16.93 -15.49
N GLY A 230 -6.95 -16.55 -15.78
CA GLY A 230 -8.08 -16.66 -14.86
C GLY A 230 -7.97 -15.82 -13.59
N CYS A 231 -7.09 -14.80 -13.56
CA CYS A 231 -6.86 -13.93 -12.39
C CYS A 231 -8.13 -13.22 -11.91
N SER A 232 -9.03 -12.90 -12.86
CA SER A 232 -10.34 -12.29 -12.57
C SER A 232 -11.28 -13.15 -11.71
N ALA A 233 -10.94 -14.41 -11.43
CA ALA A 233 -11.72 -15.27 -10.54
C ALA A 233 -11.65 -14.86 -9.05
N CYS A 234 -10.60 -14.12 -8.65
CA CYS A 234 -10.51 -13.49 -7.32
C CYS A 234 -10.37 -11.97 -7.45
N HIS A 235 -9.69 -11.48 -8.49
CA HIS A 235 -9.50 -10.05 -8.72
C HIS A 235 -10.61 -9.48 -9.61
N LEU A 236 -11.80 -9.33 -9.01
CA LEU A 236 -13.04 -9.06 -9.73
C LEU A 236 -13.06 -7.71 -10.45
N ILE A 237 -13.73 -7.70 -11.61
CA ILE A 237 -14.09 -6.54 -12.41
C ILE A 237 -15.62 -6.48 -12.40
N LYS A 238 -16.20 -5.31 -12.10
CA LYS A 238 -17.65 -5.08 -12.13
C LYS A 238 -18.01 -4.32 -13.42
N ASP A 239 -19.31 -4.07 -13.62
CA ASP A 239 -19.80 -3.48 -14.86
C ASP A 239 -19.37 -2.02 -15.04
N ASP A 240 -19.29 -1.26 -13.94
CA ASP A 240 -19.05 0.19 -13.91
C ASP A 240 -17.80 0.61 -13.12
N TYR A 241 -17.15 -0.34 -12.42
CA TYR A 241 -15.90 -0.12 -11.70
C TYR A 241 -15.10 -1.42 -11.54
N ALA A 242 -13.87 -1.35 -11.05
CA ALA A 242 -13.11 -2.55 -10.69
C ALA A 242 -12.22 -2.26 -9.49
N LEU A 243 -12.46 -2.88 -8.34
CA LEU A 243 -11.51 -2.84 -7.21
C LEU A 243 -10.43 -3.93 -7.31
N PHE A 244 -10.57 -4.86 -8.26
CA PHE A 244 -9.65 -5.99 -8.46
C PHE A 244 -9.45 -6.81 -7.19
N THR A 245 -10.52 -7.05 -6.44
CA THR A 245 -10.55 -7.90 -5.26
C THR A 245 -11.97 -8.41 -5.05
N ASP A 246 -12.10 -9.63 -4.55
CA ASP A 246 -13.33 -10.21 -4.02
C ASP A 246 -13.45 -10.05 -2.50
N GLU A 247 -12.42 -9.50 -1.85
CA GLU A 247 -12.26 -9.41 -0.40
C GLU A 247 -12.35 -10.76 0.34
N LEU A 248 -12.25 -11.88 -0.38
CA LEU A 248 -12.30 -13.23 0.17
C LEU A 248 -10.89 -13.73 0.55
N PHE A 249 -10.85 -14.88 1.22
CA PHE A 249 -9.65 -15.47 1.79
C PHE A 249 -9.24 -16.72 1.03
N HIS A 250 -8.03 -16.72 0.49
CA HIS A 250 -7.52 -17.81 -0.35
C HIS A 250 -6.14 -18.26 0.12
N ASP A 251 -5.92 -19.57 0.08
CA ASP A 251 -4.58 -20.16 0.21
C ASP A 251 -4.03 -20.37 -1.21
N THR A 252 -3.07 -19.54 -1.61
CA THR A 252 -2.40 -19.67 -2.92
C THR A 252 -1.25 -20.69 -2.88
N GLY A 253 -1.09 -21.40 -1.76
CA GLY A 253 0.05 -22.25 -1.44
C GLY A 253 1.27 -21.46 -0.96
N TYR A 254 1.26 -20.13 -1.10
CA TYR A 254 2.39 -19.27 -0.76
C TYR A 254 2.69 -19.23 0.73
N GLY A 255 1.67 -19.02 1.58
CA GLY A 255 1.83 -18.97 3.04
C GLY A 255 2.34 -20.30 3.60
N GLN A 256 1.75 -21.42 3.15
CA GLN A 256 2.20 -22.75 3.54
C GLN A 256 3.65 -23.01 3.12
N MET A 257 4.03 -22.64 1.90
CA MET A 257 5.40 -22.77 1.41
C MET A 257 6.40 -22.02 2.31
N LEU A 258 6.06 -20.81 2.74
CA LEU A 258 6.92 -20.04 3.63
C LEU A 258 7.02 -20.67 5.02
N GLU A 259 5.92 -21.20 5.55
CA GLU A 259 5.91 -21.90 6.83
C GLU A 259 6.76 -23.18 6.77
N GLU A 260 6.65 -23.97 5.70
CA GLU A 260 7.50 -25.16 5.51
C GLU A 260 8.99 -24.80 5.42
N LYS A 261 9.34 -23.71 4.71
CA LYS A 261 10.71 -23.18 4.65
C LYS A 261 11.20 -22.67 6.01
N ARG A 262 10.32 -22.07 6.82
CA ARG A 262 10.65 -21.60 8.17
C ARG A 262 10.98 -22.75 9.10
N GLN A 263 10.21 -23.84 9.03
CA GLN A 263 10.42 -25.05 9.82
C GLN A 263 11.61 -25.88 9.32
N ASN A 264 11.84 -25.90 8.01
CA ASN A 264 12.88 -26.66 7.35
C ASN A 264 13.80 -25.74 6.52
N PRO A 265 14.56 -24.85 7.17
CA PRO A 265 15.42 -23.92 6.48
C PRO A 265 16.56 -24.65 5.76
N PRO A 266 17.03 -24.15 4.59
CA PRO A 266 18.18 -24.74 3.92
C PRO A 266 19.45 -24.59 4.76
N THR A 267 20.41 -25.48 4.56
CA THR A 267 21.70 -25.42 5.29
C THR A 267 22.43 -24.10 5.07
N ASN A 268 22.39 -23.59 3.84
CA ASN A 268 22.99 -22.30 3.46
C ASN A 268 21.95 -21.40 2.80
N ILE A 269 22.05 -20.10 3.07
CA ILE A 269 21.26 -19.06 2.42
C ILE A 269 22.15 -18.02 1.75
N PRO A 270 21.74 -17.47 0.59
CA PRO A 270 22.41 -16.32 0.00
C PRO A 270 22.17 -15.08 0.87
N VAL A 271 23.25 -14.41 1.27
CA VAL A 271 23.21 -13.15 2.00
C VAL A 271 23.97 -12.12 1.21
N GLN A 272 23.28 -11.03 0.83
CA GLN A 272 23.91 -9.90 0.19
C GLN A 272 24.57 -9.01 1.24
N VAL A 273 25.90 -8.96 1.24
CA VAL A 273 26.68 -8.17 2.21
C VAL A 273 27.07 -6.79 1.68
N ALA A 274 27.00 -6.61 0.36
CA ALA A 274 27.16 -5.34 -0.34
C ALA A 274 26.40 -5.38 -1.69
N PRO A 275 26.12 -4.24 -2.33
CA PRO A 275 25.51 -4.21 -3.67
C PRO A 275 26.20 -5.17 -4.65
N GLY A 276 25.47 -6.19 -5.14
CA GLY A 276 25.98 -7.22 -6.05
C GLY A 276 26.88 -8.30 -5.44
N VAL A 277 27.21 -8.23 -4.14
CA VAL A 277 28.10 -9.18 -3.46
C VAL A 277 27.26 -10.10 -2.56
N VAL A 278 27.11 -11.35 -2.98
CA VAL A 278 26.32 -12.37 -2.29
C VAL A 278 27.23 -13.49 -1.79
N HIS A 279 27.14 -13.81 -0.49
CA HIS A 279 27.80 -14.96 0.11
C HIS A 279 26.79 -16.03 0.49
N GLN A 280 27.18 -17.29 0.35
CA GLN A 280 26.42 -18.41 0.93
C GLN A 280 26.82 -18.54 2.39
N MET A 281 25.87 -18.31 3.29
CA MET A 281 26.10 -18.37 4.74
C MET A 281 25.29 -19.50 5.35
N GLU A 282 25.88 -20.20 6.32
CA GLU A 282 25.15 -21.21 7.09
C GLU A 282 23.96 -20.56 7.80
N PHE A 283 22.76 -21.12 7.60
CA PHE A 283 21.54 -20.57 8.18
C PHE A 283 21.60 -20.52 9.72
N SER A 284 22.29 -21.48 10.35
CA SER A 284 22.51 -21.51 11.80
C SER A 284 23.23 -20.26 12.34
N LYS A 285 24.18 -19.71 11.58
CA LYS A 285 24.90 -18.48 11.95
C LYS A 285 23.98 -17.26 11.86
N ILE A 286 23.16 -17.19 10.81
CA ILE A 286 22.17 -16.12 10.66
C ILE A 286 21.14 -16.19 11.78
N ARG A 287 20.58 -17.38 12.04
CA ARG A 287 19.64 -17.61 13.12
C ARG A 287 20.19 -17.21 14.50
N SER A 288 21.49 -17.39 14.75
CA SER A 288 22.10 -17.00 16.04
C SER A 288 22.15 -15.49 16.32
N VAL A 289 21.97 -14.66 15.29
CA VAL A 289 22.05 -13.19 15.38
C VAL A 289 20.77 -12.48 14.94
N SER A 290 19.78 -13.22 14.43
CA SER A 290 18.47 -12.70 13.99
C SER A 290 17.38 -13.03 14.99
N ALA A 291 16.35 -12.19 15.06
CA ALA A 291 15.12 -12.54 15.76
C ALA A 291 14.48 -13.80 15.12
N GLU A 292 13.82 -14.63 15.94
CA GLU A 292 13.06 -15.76 15.40
C GLU A 292 11.89 -15.23 14.58
N ARG A 293 11.78 -15.70 13.33
CA ARG A 293 10.63 -15.39 12.48
C ARG A 293 9.39 -16.08 13.05
N GLU A 294 8.37 -15.29 13.36
CA GLU A 294 7.07 -15.78 13.78
C GLU A 294 6.39 -16.58 12.65
N ALA A 295 5.60 -17.57 13.03
CA ALA A 295 4.71 -18.23 12.07
C ALA A 295 3.63 -17.24 11.62
N ASP A 296 3.23 -17.33 10.35
CA ASP A 296 2.08 -16.61 9.81
C ASP A 296 1.07 -17.61 9.29
N LEU A 297 0.00 -17.82 10.05
CA LEU A 297 -1.05 -18.77 9.70
C LEU A 297 -2.20 -18.09 8.94
N GLY A 298 -2.06 -16.80 8.60
CA GLY A 298 -3.07 -16.02 7.89
C GLY A 298 -4.36 -15.89 8.68
N ARG A 299 -5.49 -16.11 8.00
CA ARG A 299 -6.86 -16.01 8.54
C ARG A 299 -7.09 -16.88 9.78
N TYR A 300 -6.42 -18.03 9.89
CA TYR A 300 -6.48 -18.90 11.07
C TYR A 300 -6.19 -18.17 12.38
N GLU A 301 -5.30 -17.16 12.37
CA GLU A 301 -4.97 -16.40 13.58
C GLU A 301 -6.15 -15.58 14.14
N VAL A 302 -7.20 -15.43 13.34
CA VAL A 302 -8.44 -14.73 13.69
C VAL A 302 -9.55 -15.73 13.99
N THR A 303 -9.69 -16.77 13.16
CA THR A 303 -10.85 -17.69 13.22
C THR A 303 -10.60 -18.92 14.08
N GLU A 304 -9.34 -19.28 14.30
CA GLU A 304 -8.89 -20.53 14.91
C GLU A 304 -9.42 -21.80 14.21
N ASP A 305 -10.01 -21.68 13.02
CA ASP A 305 -10.50 -22.81 12.24
C ASP A 305 -9.37 -23.35 11.35
N PRO A 306 -8.93 -24.62 11.53
CA PRO A 306 -7.86 -25.21 10.74
C PRO A 306 -8.04 -25.12 9.22
N VAL A 307 -9.26 -25.00 8.70
CA VAL A 307 -9.50 -24.86 7.25
C VAL A 307 -9.07 -23.49 6.69
N ASP A 308 -8.86 -22.50 7.56
CA ASP A 308 -8.45 -21.14 7.22
C ASP A 308 -6.93 -20.91 7.30
N ARG A 309 -6.14 -21.96 7.58
CA ARG A 309 -4.69 -21.87 7.60
C ARG A 309 -4.14 -21.38 6.26
N TRP A 310 -3.22 -20.42 6.35
CA TRP A 310 -2.52 -19.79 5.24
C TRP A 310 -3.42 -19.10 4.22
N ARG A 311 -4.69 -18.89 4.56
CA ARG A 311 -5.57 -18.06 3.73
C ARG A 311 -5.34 -16.60 4.04
N PHE A 312 -5.19 -15.80 3.00
CA PHE A 312 -5.06 -14.35 3.09
C PHE A 312 -6.12 -13.68 2.23
N ARG A 313 -6.51 -12.47 2.62
CA ARG A 313 -7.43 -11.64 1.86
C ARG A 313 -6.85 -11.35 0.48
N THR A 314 -7.65 -11.48 -0.58
CA THR A 314 -7.29 -11.00 -1.91
C THR A 314 -7.03 -9.48 -1.86
N PRO A 315 -5.80 -8.99 -2.10
CA PRO A 315 -5.55 -7.55 -2.13
C PRO A 315 -6.14 -6.94 -3.41
N SER A 316 -6.48 -5.64 -3.37
CA SER A 316 -6.75 -4.87 -4.59
C SER A 316 -5.48 -4.79 -5.44
N LEU A 317 -5.62 -4.88 -6.76
CA LEU A 317 -4.51 -4.69 -7.71
C LEU A 317 -4.37 -3.24 -8.21
N ARG A 318 -5.22 -2.31 -7.76
CA ARG A 318 -5.07 -0.90 -8.10
C ARG A 318 -3.76 -0.33 -7.56
N ASN A 319 -3.09 0.49 -8.36
CA ASN A 319 -1.83 1.15 -8.01
C ASN A 319 -0.69 0.19 -7.64
N LEU A 320 -0.70 -1.04 -8.18
CA LEU A 320 0.27 -2.08 -7.84
C LEU A 320 1.73 -1.66 -8.10
N THR A 321 1.97 -0.81 -9.11
CA THR A 321 3.33 -0.40 -9.50
C THR A 321 4.02 0.50 -8.48
N VAL A 322 3.25 1.12 -7.58
CA VAL A 322 3.79 1.99 -6.51
C VAL A 322 3.73 1.32 -5.14
N THR A 323 3.36 0.04 -5.08
CA THR A 323 3.26 -0.71 -3.81
C THR A 323 4.12 -2.00 -3.76
N PRO A 324 5.36 -2.04 -4.27
CA PRO A 324 6.26 -3.15 -3.97
C PRO A 324 6.74 -3.06 -2.50
N PRO A 325 7.31 -4.15 -1.94
CA PRO A 325 7.28 -5.51 -2.47
C PRO A 325 5.92 -6.20 -2.24
N TYR A 326 5.72 -7.36 -2.86
CA TYR A 326 4.44 -8.05 -2.98
C TYR A 326 4.31 -9.27 -2.06
N MET A 327 3.08 -9.78 -1.98
CA MET A 327 2.61 -10.81 -1.04
C MET A 327 2.47 -10.30 0.40
N HIS A 328 1.92 -11.12 1.28
CA HIS A 328 1.63 -10.72 2.66
C HIS A 328 2.88 -10.42 3.49
N ASP A 329 4.06 -10.88 3.07
CA ASP A 329 5.35 -10.70 3.76
C ASP A 329 6.40 -9.92 2.94
N GLY A 330 6.04 -9.45 1.75
CA GLY A 330 6.92 -8.61 0.93
C GLY A 330 8.14 -9.32 0.35
N HIS A 331 8.12 -10.66 0.20
CA HIS A 331 9.29 -11.39 -0.28
C HIS A 331 9.52 -11.31 -1.79
N LEU A 332 8.48 -11.01 -2.58
CA LEU A 332 8.59 -10.88 -4.04
C LEU A 332 8.73 -9.40 -4.40
N SER A 333 9.82 -9.03 -5.06
CA SER A 333 10.15 -7.62 -5.31
C SER A 333 9.56 -7.05 -6.59
N THR A 334 9.18 -7.90 -7.57
CA THR A 334 8.68 -7.44 -8.88
C THR A 334 7.36 -8.11 -9.27
N ILE A 335 6.57 -7.41 -10.10
CA ILE A 335 5.33 -7.97 -10.67
C ILE A 335 5.65 -9.22 -11.48
N SER A 336 6.75 -9.23 -12.24
CA SER A 336 7.17 -10.41 -12.99
C SER A 336 7.43 -11.64 -12.11
N GLN A 337 7.99 -11.46 -10.89
CA GLN A 337 8.16 -12.58 -9.94
C GLN A 337 6.81 -13.11 -9.43
N VAL A 338 5.83 -12.22 -9.21
CA VAL A 338 4.46 -12.60 -8.83
C VAL A 338 3.79 -13.38 -9.97
N ILE A 339 3.89 -12.89 -11.21
CA ILE A 339 3.36 -13.56 -12.39
C ILE A 339 4.00 -14.95 -12.55
N GLU A 340 5.32 -15.05 -12.38
CA GLU A 340 6.03 -16.33 -12.47
C GLU A 340 5.55 -17.33 -11.41
N PHE A 341 5.36 -16.89 -10.16
CA PHE A 341 4.83 -17.74 -9.09
C PHE A 341 3.46 -18.33 -9.45
N TYR A 342 2.55 -17.51 -10.00
CA TYR A 342 1.24 -18.00 -10.41
C TYR A 342 1.28 -18.84 -11.69
N ASP A 343 2.15 -18.52 -12.66
CA ASP A 343 2.32 -19.30 -13.88
C ASP A 343 2.84 -20.73 -13.60
N GLN A 344 3.67 -20.89 -12.57
CA GLN A 344 4.14 -22.19 -12.06
C GLN A 344 3.07 -22.95 -11.26
N GLY A 345 1.92 -22.34 -10.99
CA GLY A 345 0.82 -22.94 -10.25
C GLY A 345 0.97 -22.91 -8.74
N GLY A 346 1.60 -21.86 -8.19
CA GLY A 346 1.79 -21.72 -6.76
C GLY A 346 2.83 -22.68 -6.19
N SER A 347 2.67 -23.10 -4.94
CA SER A 347 3.59 -24.05 -4.30
C SER A 347 3.26 -25.51 -4.61
N GLN A 348 2.03 -25.78 -5.11
CA GLN A 348 1.50 -27.13 -5.36
C GLN A 348 1.40 -28.00 -4.10
N LEU A 349 1.42 -27.38 -2.92
CA LEU A 349 1.21 -28.06 -1.64
C LEU A 349 -0.27 -28.40 -1.42
N SER A 350 -0.53 -29.39 -0.57
CA SER A 350 -1.89 -29.85 -0.27
C SER A 350 -2.68 -28.78 0.49
N GLY A 351 -3.89 -28.45 0.01
CA GLY A 351 -4.77 -27.46 0.65
C GLY A 351 -4.87 -26.14 -0.10
N GLN A 352 -3.93 -25.88 -1.02
CA GLN A 352 -3.96 -24.75 -1.95
C GLN A 352 -5.28 -24.71 -2.76
N ASP A 353 -5.75 -23.49 -3.05
CA ASP A 353 -6.92 -23.24 -3.88
C ASP A 353 -6.76 -23.89 -5.28
N PRO A 354 -7.71 -24.74 -5.72
CA PRO A 354 -7.58 -25.53 -6.94
C PRO A 354 -7.52 -24.67 -8.22
N ARG A 355 -7.88 -23.39 -8.14
CA ARG A 355 -7.73 -22.44 -9.25
C ARG A 355 -6.27 -22.07 -9.49
N ILE A 356 -5.41 -22.17 -8.47
CA ILE A 356 -3.98 -21.93 -8.58
C ILE A 356 -3.33 -23.19 -9.14
N ARG A 357 -2.96 -23.14 -10.41
CA ARG A 357 -2.43 -24.26 -11.20
C ARG A 357 -1.51 -23.73 -12.29
N PRO A 358 -0.61 -24.56 -12.86
CA PRO A 358 0.26 -24.10 -13.94
C PRO A 358 -0.55 -23.51 -15.10
N LEU A 359 -0.20 -22.29 -15.52
CA LEU A 359 -0.95 -21.53 -16.52
C LEU A 359 -0.38 -21.69 -17.93
N GLY A 360 0.93 -21.98 -18.04
CA GLY A 360 1.61 -22.17 -19.33
C GLY A 360 1.63 -20.90 -20.17
N LEU A 361 1.81 -19.75 -19.53
CA LEU A 361 1.93 -18.45 -20.19
C LEU A 361 3.26 -18.38 -20.96
N THR A 362 3.18 -17.96 -22.22
CA THR A 362 4.35 -17.62 -23.02
C THR A 362 5.03 -16.37 -22.47
N GLY A 363 6.30 -16.15 -22.84
CA GLY A 363 7.01 -14.92 -22.44
C GLY A 363 6.28 -13.63 -22.87
N VAL A 364 5.63 -13.64 -24.03
CA VAL A 364 4.82 -12.51 -24.51
C VAL A 364 3.55 -12.33 -23.68
N GLU A 365 2.84 -13.41 -23.34
CA GLU A 365 1.65 -13.31 -22.48
C GLU A 365 1.99 -12.77 -21.08
N LYS A 366 3.15 -13.14 -20.52
CA LYS A 366 3.63 -12.60 -19.24
C LYS A 366 3.91 -11.10 -19.32
N GLN A 367 4.56 -10.65 -20.40
CA GLN A 367 4.83 -9.24 -20.65
C GLN A 367 3.55 -8.43 -20.86
N ASP A 368 2.63 -8.95 -21.68
CA ASP A 368 1.32 -8.32 -21.91
C ASP A 368 0.53 -8.22 -20.59
N LEU A 369 0.51 -9.28 -19.78
CA LEU A 369 -0.14 -9.28 -18.47
C LEU A 369 0.49 -8.25 -17.51
N GLU A 370 1.81 -8.14 -17.49
CA GLU A 370 2.49 -7.12 -16.69
C GLU A 370 2.16 -5.70 -17.17
N ALA A 371 2.13 -5.46 -18.49
CA ALA A 371 1.69 -4.16 -19.05
C ALA A 371 0.26 -3.81 -18.64
N PHE A 372 -0.65 -4.80 -18.62
CA PHE A 372 -2.00 -4.60 -18.09
C PHE A 372 -1.99 -4.22 -16.62
N LEU A 373 -1.26 -4.93 -15.76
CA LEU A 373 -1.18 -4.59 -14.33
C LEU A 373 -0.58 -3.20 -14.08
N GLN A 374 0.37 -2.77 -14.92
CA GLN A 374 0.94 -1.42 -14.88
C GLN A 374 -0.08 -0.33 -15.25
N SER A 375 -1.03 -0.63 -16.13
CA SER A 375 -2.10 0.31 -16.52
C SER A 375 -3.13 0.58 -15.43
N LEU A 376 -3.08 -0.14 -14.30
CA LEU A 376 -4.00 0.02 -13.15
C LEU A 376 -3.56 1.11 -12.16
N THR A 377 -2.48 1.84 -12.47
CA THR A 377 -1.92 2.89 -11.63
C THR A 377 -2.49 4.25 -12.02
N SER A 378 -3.03 4.95 -11.04
CA SER A 378 -3.60 6.28 -11.21
C SER A 378 -2.52 7.31 -11.58
N PRO A 379 -2.81 8.27 -12.47
CA PRO A 379 -1.94 9.43 -12.69
C PRO A 379 -2.02 10.46 -11.55
N ASP A 380 -3.01 10.35 -10.66
CA ASP A 380 -3.32 11.38 -9.64
C ASP A 380 -2.52 11.21 -8.32
N LEU A 381 -1.57 10.27 -8.29
CA LEU A 381 -0.79 9.98 -7.08
C LEU A 381 0.04 11.17 -6.59
N ASP A 382 0.60 11.96 -7.50
CA ASP A 382 1.38 13.15 -7.15
C ASP A 382 0.54 14.19 -6.38
N CYS A 383 -0.76 14.28 -6.67
CA CYS A 383 -1.65 15.18 -5.94
C CYS A 383 -1.86 14.70 -4.50
N LEU A 384 -2.07 13.39 -4.30
CA LEU A 384 -2.19 12.80 -2.96
C LEU A 384 -0.90 12.96 -2.14
N ILE A 385 0.26 12.77 -2.78
CA ILE A 385 1.57 12.96 -2.16
C ILE A 385 1.76 14.42 -1.76
N SER A 386 1.42 15.37 -2.64
CA SER A 386 1.57 16.78 -2.33
C SER A 386 0.63 17.22 -1.20
N GLU A 387 -0.61 16.75 -1.18
CA GLU A 387 -1.56 17.04 -0.09
C GLU A 387 -1.07 16.52 1.26
N ALA A 388 -0.46 15.33 1.28
CA ALA A 388 0.14 14.76 2.48
C ALA A 388 1.26 15.64 3.07
N ARG A 389 1.95 16.43 2.24
CA ARG A 389 3.07 17.31 2.61
C ARG A 389 2.67 18.73 2.99
N VAL A 390 1.39 19.10 2.91
CA VAL A 390 0.93 20.50 3.04
C VAL A 390 1.38 21.16 4.36
N LEU A 391 1.58 20.39 5.43
CA LEU A 391 2.22 20.88 6.65
C LEU A 391 3.55 20.14 6.88
N PRO A 392 4.73 20.79 6.74
CA PRO A 392 6.00 20.23 7.19
C PRO A 392 5.95 20.03 8.71
N PRO A 393 6.69 19.05 9.23
CA PRO A 393 6.19 18.14 10.25
C PRO A 393 5.61 18.92 11.44
N ASP A 394 4.39 18.56 11.85
CA ASP A 394 3.76 18.95 13.13
C ASP A 394 4.57 18.47 14.38
N ASN A 395 5.86 18.15 14.19
CA ASN A 395 6.83 17.82 15.22
C ASN A 395 7.58 19.10 15.62
N HIS A 396 6.93 19.94 16.43
CA HIS A 396 7.63 20.79 17.39
C HIS A 396 7.60 20.13 18.77
#